data_AF-A0A952VKS0-F1
#
_entry.id   AF-A0A952VKS0-F1
#
_cell.length_a   1.000
_cell.length_b   1.000
_cell.length_c   1.000
_cell.angle_alpha   90.00
_cell.angle_beta   90.00
_cell.angle_gamma   90.00
#
_symmetry.space_group_name_H-M   'P 1'
#
loop_
_entity.id
_entity.type
_entity.pdbx_description
1 polymer ?
#
loop_
_entity_poly.entity_id
_entity_poly.type
_entity_poly.pdbx_seq_one_letter_code
_entity_poly.pdbx_strand_id
1 'polypeptide(L)'
;MAQRRHQYERAFEAYLRARKIPYVAVNEAKKAILPDGTPFRVAGDNGTQTLKSFDFVVYGSTTNLLVEIKGRRLGATPSRAGTSARLESWVTLDDVESLKLWQQFFGFGFEAALVFVYQCELQPPDGLFQEVFEHAGKWFMLRAIYLNAYVEHMRTRSPRWRTVHLSASDFERCSQPFGPSLVGAGSDAGPEVPAFEPLSV
;
A
#
# COMPACT_ATOMS: atom_id res chain seq x y z
N MET A 1 -2.33 -5.79 18.24
CA MET A 1 -2.52 -5.83 16.77
C MET A 1 -2.54 -4.42 16.17
N ALA A 2 -3.43 -3.53 16.61
CA ALA A 2 -3.50 -2.14 16.14
C ALA A 2 -2.19 -1.35 16.30
N GLN A 3 -1.53 -1.40 17.46
CA GLN A 3 -0.31 -0.63 17.71
C GLN A 3 0.89 -1.02 16.83
N ARG A 4 0.93 -2.27 16.35
CA ARG A 4 1.94 -2.72 15.37
C ARG A 4 1.62 -2.23 13.97
N ARG A 5 0.34 -2.22 13.57
CA ARG A 5 -0.11 -1.68 12.27
C ARG A 5 0.32 -0.21 12.12
N HIS A 6 0.07 0.57 13.18
CA HIS A 6 0.51 1.96 13.26
C HIS A 6 2.03 2.16 13.14
N GLN A 7 2.86 1.17 13.50
CA GLN A 7 4.32 1.31 13.34
C GLN A 7 4.72 1.30 11.85
N TYR A 8 4.12 0.42 11.06
CA TYR A 8 4.44 0.28 9.65
C TYR A 8 3.87 1.43 8.83
N GLU A 9 2.65 1.89 9.16
CA GLU A 9 2.07 3.11 8.59
C GLU A 9 2.94 4.33 8.90
N ARG A 10 3.39 4.53 10.13
CA ARG A 10 4.29 5.64 10.49
C ARG A 10 5.63 5.55 9.78
N ALA A 11 6.20 4.35 9.64
CA ALA A 11 7.44 4.16 8.89
C ALA A 11 7.26 4.52 7.42
N PHE A 12 6.17 4.07 6.79
CA PHE A 12 5.85 4.44 5.42
C PHE A 12 5.57 5.95 5.27
N GLU A 13 4.84 6.55 6.22
CA GLU A 13 4.61 7.99 6.23
C GLU A 13 5.93 8.78 6.32
N ALA A 14 6.87 8.33 7.17
CA ALA A 14 8.20 8.92 7.25
C ALA A 14 8.99 8.79 5.94
N TYR A 15 8.86 7.64 5.24
CA TYR A 15 9.42 7.45 3.91
C TYR A 15 8.86 8.47 2.90
N LEU A 16 7.53 8.68 2.88
CA LEU A 16 6.87 9.65 2.00
C LEU A 16 7.34 11.08 2.30
N ARG A 17 7.34 11.47 3.58
CA ARG A 17 7.77 12.80 4.03
C ARG A 17 9.22 13.09 3.67
N ALA A 18 10.13 12.13 3.89
CA ALA A 18 11.55 12.29 3.57
C ALA A 18 11.79 12.54 2.07
N ARG A 19 10.93 11.97 1.21
CA ARG A 19 10.99 12.12 -0.25
C ARG A 19 10.09 13.23 -0.79
N LYS A 20 9.40 13.97 0.08
CA LYS A 20 8.43 15.03 -0.28
C LYS A 20 7.34 14.54 -1.24
N ILE A 21 6.95 13.27 -1.10
CA ILE A 21 5.86 12.70 -1.88
C ILE A 21 4.54 13.22 -1.28
N PRO A 22 3.64 13.85 -2.05
CA PRO A 22 2.38 14.35 -1.51
C PRO A 22 1.42 13.20 -1.18
N TYR A 23 0.77 13.27 -0.02
CA TYR A 23 -0.17 12.23 0.42
C TYR A 23 -1.22 12.77 1.41
N VAL A 24 -2.29 12.01 1.58
CA VAL A 24 -3.29 12.16 2.65
C VAL A 24 -3.38 10.82 3.39
N ALA A 25 -3.16 10.84 4.70
CA ALA A 25 -3.45 9.69 5.56
C ALA A 25 -4.96 9.59 5.81
N VAL A 26 -5.52 8.41 5.63
CA VAL A 26 -6.95 8.15 5.79
C VAL A 26 -7.22 7.66 7.21
N ASN A 27 -8.23 8.23 7.86
CA ASN A 27 -8.59 7.84 9.22
C ASN A 27 -9.47 6.56 9.20
N GLU A 28 -8.85 5.42 9.45
CA GLU A 28 -9.51 4.11 9.51
C GLU A 28 -10.64 3.99 10.54
N ALA A 29 -10.64 4.82 11.60
CA ALA A 29 -11.70 4.79 12.62
C ALA A 29 -13.06 5.26 12.06
N LYS A 30 -13.08 5.85 10.86
CA LYS A 30 -14.29 6.22 10.14
C LYS A 30 -14.51 5.22 9.01
N LYS A 31 -15.41 4.26 9.23
CA LYS A 31 -15.92 3.43 8.13
C LYS A 31 -16.72 4.31 7.18
N ALA A 32 -16.53 4.14 5.88
CA ALA A 32 -17.33 4.86 4.89
C ALA A 32 -18.77 4.30 4.88
N ILE A 33 -19.74 5.22 4.96
CA ILE A 33 -21.16 4.92 4.80
C ILE A 33 -21.42 4.83 3.31
N LEU A 34 -21.91 3.68 2.85
CA LEU A 34 -22.27 3.49 1.45
C LEU A 34 -23.70 4.00 1.18
N PRO A 35 -23.98 4.57 -0.01
CA PRO A 35 -25.34 4.91 -0.41
C PRO A 35 -26.27 3.69 -0.44
N ASP A 36 -27.55 3.89 -0.16
CA ASP A 36 -28.54 2.82 -0.27
C ASP A 36 -28.58 2.25 -1.70
N GLY A 37 -28.58 0.91 -1.81
CA GLY A 37 -28.62 0.22 -3.09
C GLY A 37 -27.26 -0.12 -3.71
N THR A 38 -26.12 0.18 -3.06
CA THR A 38 -24.85 -0.40 -3.48
C THR A 38 -24.89 -1.94 -3.39
N PRO A 39 -24.49 -2.66 -4.45
CA PRO A 39 -24.56 -4.13 -4.47
C PRO A 39 -23.51 -4.80 -3.56
N PHE A 40 -22.63 -4.02 -2.93
CA PHE A 40 -21.51 -4.54 -2.15
C PHE A 40 -21.78 -4.56 -0.66
N ARG A 41 -21.54 -5.73 -0.06
CA ARG A 41 -21.66 -5.97 1.39
C ARG A 41 -20.26 -6.12 1.96
N VAL A 42 -19.89 -5.30 2.92
CA VAL A 42 -18.71 -5.51 3.76
C VAL A 42 -19.19 -5.51 5.21
N ALA A 43 -18.81 -6.55 5.96
CA ALA A 43 -19.43 -6.93 7.22
C ALA A 43 -19.48 -5.76 8.23
N GLY A 44 -20.70 -5.34 8.56
CA GLY A 44 -21.00 -4.47 9.70
C GLY A 44 -21.86 -5.26 10.70
N ASP A 45 -21.54 -5.16 11.99
CA ASP A 45 -22.21 -5.92 13.07
C ASP A 45 -23.72 -5.64 13.17
N ASN A 46 -24.21 -4.54 12.56
CA ASN A 46 -25.59 -4.05 12.71
C ASN A 46 -26.38 -3.93 11.39
N GLY A 47 -25.99 -4.64 10.33
CA GLY A 47 -26.73 -4.63 9.05
C GLY A 47 -26.49 -3.41 8.15
N THR A 48 -25.72 -2.42 8.61
CA THR A 48 -25.20 -1.32 7.77
C THR A 48 -24.10 -1.84 6.85
N GLN A 49 -24.18 -1.55 5.55
CA GLN A 49 -23.10 -1.84 4.60
C GLN A 49 -21.94 -0.87 4.87
N THR A 50 -20.87 -1.33 5.51
CA THR A 50 -19.72 -0.47 5.86
C THR A 50 -18.48 -0.89 5.09
N LEU A 51 -17.95 -0.02 4.24
CA LEU A 51 -16.73 -0.30 3.48
C LEU A 51 -15.48 -0.10 4.35
N LYS A 52 -14.53 -1.04 4.29
CA LYS A 52 -13.24 -0.89 4.97
C LYS A 52 -12.45 0.23 4.28
N SER A 53 -11.92 1.16 5.07
CA SER A 53 -11.02 2.21 4.60
C SER A 53 -9.61 1.66 4.35
N PHE A 54 -8.92 2.24 3.37
CA PHE A 54 -7.49 2.05 3.12
C PHE A 54 -6.66 3.09 3.91
N ASP A 55 -5.33 3.04 3.82
CA ASP A 55 -4.44 3.77 4.73
C ASP A 55 -4.02 5.15 4.17
N PHE A 56 -3.71 5.25 2.88
CA PHE A 56 -3.21 6.49 2.27
C PHE A 56 -3.77 6.74 0.88
N VAL A 57 -4.03 8.01 0.56
CA VAL A 57 -4.02 8.50 -0.82
C VAL A 57 -2.65 9.09 -1.09
N VAL A 58 -1.96 8.65 -2.13
CA VAL A 58 -0.66 9.20 -2.54
C VAL A 58 -0.81 9.84 -3.91
N TYR A 59 -0.35 11.08 -4.08
CA TYR A 59 -0.50 11.80 -5.34
C TYR A 59 0.77 11.65 -6.17
N GLY A 60 0.60 11.11 -7.38
CA GLY A 60 1.65 11.01 -8.39
C GLY A 60 1.45 12.04 -9.50
N SER A 61 2.42 12.15 -10.39
CA SER A 61 2.34 13.05 -11.55
C SER A 61 1.35 12.56 -12.61
N THR A 62 1.26 11.24 -12.79
CA THR A 62 0.41 10.59 -13.80
C THR A 62 -0.81 9.90 -13.20
N THR A 63 -0.62 9.18 -12.10
CA THR A 63 -1.66 8.42 -11.40
C THR A 63 -1.56 8.64 -9.89
N ASN A 64 -2.71 8.78 -9.24
CA ASN A 64 -2.82 8.79 -7.79
C ASN A 64 -3.02 7.36 -7.27
N LEU A 65 -2.49 7.05 -6.09
CA LEU A 65 -2.56 5.72 -5.51
C LEU A 65 -3.46 5.68 -4.29
N LEU A 66 -4.32 4.67 -4.23
CA LEU A 66 -5.06 4.26 -3.04
C LEU A 66 -4.31 3.12 -2.38
N VAL A 67 -3.63 3.39 -1.27
CA VAL A 67 -2.63 2.51 -0.69
C VAL A 67 -3.14 1.84 0.59
N GLU A 68 -3.02 0.51 0.64
CA GLU A 68 -3.13 -0.27 1.86
C GLU A 68 -1.75 -0.84 2.25
N ILE A 69 -1.37 -0.65 3.50
CA ILE A 69 -0.11 -1.05 4.11
C ILE A 69 -0.20 -2.45 4.70
N LYS A 70 0.82 -3.26 4.41
CA LYS A 70 0.98 -4.61 4.95
C LYS A 70 2.34 -4.75 5.61
N GLY A 71 2.34 -4.50 6.92
CA GLY A 71 3.52 -4.64 7.77
C GLY A 71 3.93 -6.09 8.02
N ARG A 72 5.18 -6.45 7.76
CA ARG A 72 5.76 -7.78 7.99
C ARG A 72 7.09 -7.62 8.72
N ARG A 73 7.44 -8.61 9.55
CA ARG A 73 8.78 -8.69 10.15
C ARG A 73 9.55 -9.80 9.45
N LEU A 74 10.75 -9.48 8.97
CA LEU A 74 11.67 -10.50 8.49
C LEU A 74 12.38 -11.08 9.71
N GLY A 75 12.28 -12.39 9.88
CA GLY A 75 12.98 -13.10 10.94
C GLY A 75 14.49 -13.08 10.69
N ALA A 76 15.28 -13.07 11.78
CA ALA A 76 16.74 -13.03 11.76
C ALA A 76 17.40 -14.29 11.17
N THR A 77 16.65 -15.34 10.84
CA THR A 77 17.23 -16.61 10.39
C THR A 77 17.96 -16.39 9.07
N PRO A 78 19.30 -16.48 9.05
CA PRO A 78 20.03 -16.54 7.80
C PRO A 78 19.51 -17.78 7.10
N SER A 79 19.06 -17.65 5.85
CA SER A 79 18.95 -18.86 5.07
C SER A 79 20.35 -19.49 5.01
N ARG A 80 20.42 -20.80 5.22
CA ARG A 80 21.63 -21.55 4.87
C ARG A 80 21.92 -21.25 3.40
N ALA A 81 23.06 -20.60 3.14
CA ALA A 81 23.60 -20.32 1.82
C ALA A 81 22.64 -19.59 0.85
N GLY A 82 22.70 -18.27 0.83
CA GLY A 82 22.40 -17.46 -0.37
C GLY A 82 20.93 -17.35 -0.81
N THR A 83 19.96 -17.78 0.01
CA THR A 83 18.53 -17.63 -0.30
C THR A 83 17.94 -16.43 0.44
N SER A 84 17.42 -15.44 -0.29
CA SER A 84 16.72 -14.31 0.31
C SER A 84 15.61 -14.79 1.25
N ALA A 85 15.50 -14.17 2.44
CA ALA A 85 14.43 -14.49 3.40
C ALA A 85 13.06 -14.39 2.68
N ARG A 86 12.22 -15.42 2.82
CA ARG A 86 10.94 -15.48 2.10
C ARG A 86 10.05 -14.29 2.48
N LEU A 87 9.85 -13.37 1.54
CA LEU A 87 8.97 -12.23 1.71
C LEU A 87 7.51 -12.68 1.71
N GLU A 88 6.83 -12.55 2.86
CA GLU A 88 5.40 -12.83 2.94
C GLU A 88 4.59 -11.73 2.24
N SER A 89 3.68 -12.13 1.36
CA SER A 89 2.86 -11.23 0.55
C SER A 89 1.36 -11.36 0.82
N TRP A 90 0.96 -12.02 1.91
CA TRP A 90 -0.45 -12.33 2.12
C TRP A 90 -1.26 -11.07 2.48
N VAL A 91 -2.53 -11.00 2.10
CA VAL A 91 -3.50 -9.96 2.52
C VAL A 91 -4.83 -10.62 2.85
N THR A 92 -5.77 -9.89 3.45
CA THR A 92 -7.14 -10.40 3.60
C THR A 92 -7.92 -10.18 2.30
N LEU A 93 -8.86 -11.06 2.01
CA LEU A 93 -9.75 -10.91 0.85
C LEU A 93 -10.57 -9.63 0.97
N ASP A 94 -10.94 -9.25 2.19
CA ASP A 94 -11.67 -8.01 2.47
C ASP A 94 -10.85 -6.76 2.11
N ASP A 95 -9.51 -6.78 2.25
CA ASP A 95 -8.62 -5.71 1.76
C ASP A 95 -8.73 -5.57 0.23
N VAL A 96 -8.67 -6.70 -0.47
CA VAL A 96 -8.73 -6.75 -1.94
C VAL A 96 -10.09 -6.27 -2.44
N GLU A 97 -11.17 -6.77 -1.85
CA GLU A 97 -12.54 -6.41 -2.21
C GLU A 97 -12.79 -4.92 -1.93
N SER A 98 -12.34 -4.41 -0.77
CA SER A 98 -12.57 -3.01 -0.41
C SER A 98 -11.75 -2.05 -1.26
N LEU A 99 -10.48 -2.35 -1.53
CA LEU A 99 -9.65 -1.52 -2.41
C LEU A 99 -10.16 -1.51 -3.85
N LYS A 100 -10.66 -2.64 -4.37
CA LYS A 100 -11.29 -2.69 -5.71
C LYS A 100 -12.45 -1.71 -5.80
N LEU A 101 -13.29 -1.66 -4.76
CA LEU A 101 -14.43 -0.74 -4.70
C LEU A 101 -13.98 0.70 -4.61
N TRP A 102 -13.00 1.00 -3.75
CA TRP A 102 -12.47 2.34 -3.65
C TRP A 102 -11.87 2.82 -4.97
N GLN A 103 -11.14 1.99 -5.70
CA GLN A 103 -10.64 2.33 -7.03
C GLN A 103 -11.79 2.66 -7.99
N GLN A 104 -12.90 1.91 -7.96
CA GLN A 104 -14.08 2.20 -8.77
C GLN A 104 -14.76 3.51 -8.36
N PHE A 105 -14.85 3.81 -7.07
CA PHE A 105 -15.47 5.05 -6.57
C PHE A 105 -14.64 6.31 -6.85
N PHE A 106 -13.32 6.22 -6.72
CA PHE A 106 -12.43 7.32 -7.10
C PHE A 106 -12.37 7.51 -8.62
N GLY A 107 -12.44 6.41 -9.38
CA GLY A 107 -12.52 6.44 -10.83
C GLY A 107 -11.20 6.78 -11.51
N PHE A 108 -11.29 7.44 -12.66
CA PHE A 108 -10.13 7.74 -13.51
C PHE A 108 -9.05 8.55 -12.77
N GLY A 109 -7.79 8.19 -13.01
CA GLY A 109 -6.63 8.83 -12.35
C GLY A 109 -6.29 8.26 -10.97
N PHE A 110 -7.01 7.23 -10.49
CA PHE A 110 -6.71 6.52 -9.25
C PHE A 110 -6.52 5.03 -9.47
N GLU A 111 -5.43 4.49 -8.92
CA GLU A 111 -5.14 3.06 -8.91
C GLU A 111 -4.92 2.56 -7.49
N ALA A 112 -5.45 1.40 -7.16
CA ALA A 112 -5.22 0.78 -5.87
C ALA A 112 -3.88 0.03 -5.86
N ALA A 113 -3.15 0.13 -4.75
CA ALA A 113 -1.88 -0.55 -4.55
C ALA A 113 -1.78 -1.16 -3.15
N LEU A 114 -1.15 -2.33 -3.08
CA LEU A 114 -0.72 -2.96 -1.84
C LEU A 114 0.75 -2.62 -1.61
N VAL A 115 1.06 -2.04 -0.47
CA VAL A 115 2.44 -1.71 -0.09
C VAL A 115 2.86 -2.57 1.09
N PHE A 116 3.82 -3.46 0.84
CA PHE A 116 4.39 -4.33 1.85
C PHE A 116 5.60 -3.64 2.49
N VAL A 117 5.52 -3.45 3.81
CA VAL A 117 6.55 -2.80 4.62
C VAL A 117 7.21 -3.87 5.50
N TYR A 118 8.42 -4.27 5.15
CA TYR A 118 9.17 -5.30 5.84
C TYR A 118 10.13 -4.68 6.85
N GLN A 119 9.94 -4.94 8.14
CA GLN A 119 10.92 -4.58 9.16
C GLN A 119 12.08 -5.60 9.13
N CYS A 120 13.29 -5.10 8.96
CA CYS A 120 14.54 -5.85 9.02
C CYS A 120 15.21 -5.65 10.39
N GLU A 121 15.85 -6.69 10.92
CA GLU A 121 16.63 -6.57 12.17
C GLU A 121 18.01 -5.97 11.95
N LEU A 122 18.59 -6.19 10.76
CA LEU A 122 19.85 -5.64 10.32
C LEU A 122 19.64 -4.84 9.05
N GLN A 123 20.54 -3.89 8.77
CA GLN A 123 20.58 -3.24 7.47
C GLN A 123 20.81 -4.33 6.42
N PRO A 124 19.87 -4.51 5.47
CA PRO A 124 20.06 -5.52 4.46
C PRO A 124 21.15 -5.08 3.46
N PRO A 125 21.89 -6.01 2.84
CA PRO A 125 22.92 -5.68 1.86
C PRO A 125 22.35 -4.89 0.67
N ASP A 126 23.05 -3.83 0.24
CA ASP A 126 22.60 -2.85 -0.76
C ASP A 126 22.11 -3.47 -2.09
N GLY A 127 22.58 -4.67 -2.46
CA GLY A 127 22.22 -5.34 -3.71
C GLY A 127 20.91 -6.13 -3.67
N LEU A 128 20.33 -6.40 -2.50
CA LEU A 128 19.15 -7.27 -2.38
C LEU A 128 17.83 -6.50 -2.46
N PHE A 129 17.83 -5.20 -2.15
CA PHE A 129 16.59 -4.45 -2.00
C PHE A 129 16.71 -3.04 -2.53
N GLN A 130 15.89 -2.73 -3.52
CA GLN A 130 15.91 -1.43 -4.21
C GLN A 130 15.30 -0.29 -3.38
N GLU A 131 14.69 -0.57 -2.22
CA GLU A 131 14.10 0.45 -1.34
C GLU A 131 14.20 0.12 0.14
N VAL A 132 15.32 0.52 0.73
CA VAL A 132 15.61 0.38 2.16
C VAL A 132 15.64 1.76 2.79
N PHE A 133 15.09 1.89 4.01
CA PHE A 133 15.15 3.13 4.76
C PHE A 133 15.16 2.86 6.27
N GLU A 134 15.68 3.81 7.03
CA GLU A 134 15.66 3.76 8.48
C GLU A 134 14.51 4.61 9.04
N HIS A 135 13.82 4.11 10.05
CA HIS A 135 12.88 4.89 10.84
C HIS A 135 12.91 4.44 12.30
N ALA A 136 13.13 5.38 13.22
CA ALA A 136 13.17 5.14 14.66
C ALA A 136 14.12 4.00 15.08
N GLY A 137 15.36 3.99 14.54
CA GLY A 137 16.39 3.01 14.87
C GLY A 137 16.13 1.60 14.32
N LYS A 138 15.23 1.47 13.33
CA LYS A 138 14.89 0.20 12.69
C LYS A 138 14.99 0.34 11.17
N TRP A 139 15.41 -0.73 10.53
CA TRP A 139 15.49 -0.83 9.08
C TRP A 139 14.18 -1.36 8.51
N PHE A 140 13.75 -0.76 7.42
CA PHE A 140 12.57 -1.15 6.68
C PHE A 140 12.87 -1.28 5.20
N MET A 141 12.11 -2.14 4.54
CA MET A 141 12.13 -2.33 3.10
C MET A 141 10.71 -2.25 2.56
N LEU A 142 10.56 -1.65 1.37
CA LEU A 142 9.27 -1.53 0.68
C LEU A 142 9.22 -2.40 -0.58
N ARG A 143 8.04 -2.98 -0.82
CA ARG A 143 7.63 -3.52 -2.11
C ARG A 143 6.19 -3.10 -2.38
N ALA A 144 5.93 -2.55 -3.55
CA ALA A 144 4.60 -2.14 -3.96
C ALA A 144 4.07 -3.03 -5.08
N ILE A 145 2.77 -3.32 -5.08
CA ILE A 145 2.10 -4.08 -6.15
C ILE A 145 0.77 -3.39 -6.45
N TYR A 146 0.52 -3.07 -7.72
CA TYR A 146 -0.82 -2.64 -8.15
C TYR A 146 -1.85 -3.75 -7.89
N LEU A 147 -3.05 -3.36 -7.47
CA LEU A 147 -4.06 -4.32 -7.06
C LEU A 147 -4.48 -5.26 -8.20
N ASN A 148 -4.52 -4.76 -9.44
CA ASN A 148 -4.83 -5.56 -10.64
C ASN A 148 -3.83 -6.72 -10.81
N ALA A 149 -2.53 -6.43 -10.79
CA ALA A 149 -1.46 -7.43 -10.91
C ALA A 149 -1.48 -8.43 -9.74
N TYR A 150 -1.75 -7.94 -8.52
CA TYR A 150 -1.91 -8.83 -7.37
C TYR A 150 -3.09 -9.80 -7.55
N VAL A 151 -4.24 -9.30 -7.98
CA VAL A 151 -5.47 -10.08 -8.17
C VAL A 151 -5.32 -11.13 -9.26
N GLU A 152 -4.59 -10.83 -10.33
CA GLU A 152 -4.37 -11.75 -11.44
C GLU A 152 -3.63 -13.02 -11.01
N HIS A 153 -2.74 -12.91 -10.02
CA HIS A 153 -1.86 -14.00 -9.59
C HIS A 153 -2.13 -14.51 -8.17
N MET A 154 -3.07 -13.91 -7.43
CA MET A 154 -3.34 -14.30 -6.05
C MET A 154 -3.90 -15.71 -5.92
N ARG A 155 -3.46 -16.39 -4.86
CA ARG A 155 -3.94 -17.72 -4.49
C ARG A 155 -4.39 -17.71 -3.04
N THR A 156 -5.42 -18.50 -2.74
CA THR A 156 -5.89 -18.68 -1.37
C THR A 156 -4.75 -19.20 -0.49
N ARG A 157 -4.44 -18.46 0.58
CA ARG A 157 -3.49 -18.87 1.63
C ARG A 157 -4.21 -19.63 2.73
N SER A 158 -5.31 -19.08 3.21
CA SER A 158 -6.14 -19.72 4.22
C SER A 158 -7.60 -19.36 4.01
N PRO A 159 -8.48 -20.34 3.70
CA PRO A 159 -9.92 -20.12 3.60
C PRO A 159 -10.51 -19.64 4.93
N ARG A 160 -10.08 -20.25 6.05
CA ARG A 160 -10.56 -19.93 7.40
C ARG A 160 -10.33 -18.46 7.76
N TRP A 161 -9.17 -17.92 7.41
CA TRP A 161 -8.82 -16.53 7.70
C TRP A 161 -9.12 -15.58 6.54
N ARG A 162 -9.73 -16.09 5.46
CA ARG A 162 -9.97 -15.37 4.21
C ARG A 162 -8.73 -14.60 3.74
N THR A 163 -7.58 -15.28 3.73
CA THR A 163 -6.31 -14.67 3.27
C THR A 163 -5.88 -15.24 1.93
N VAL A 164 -5.31 -14.37 1.11
CA VAL A 164 -4.75 -14.66 -0.21
C VAL A 164 -3.29 -14.20 -0.24
N HIS A 165 -2.47 -14.75 -1.12
CA HIS A 165 -1.05 -14.41 -1.26
C HIS A 165 -0.55 -14.68 -2.68
N LEU A 166 0.62 -14.12 -3.02
CA LEU A 166 1.35 -14.48 -4.23
C LEU A 166 2.38 -15.59 -3.94
N SER A 167 2.70 -16.39 -4.96
CA SER A 167 3.91 -17.20 -4.94
C SER A 167 5.15 -16.30 -4.89
N ALA A 168 6.32 -16.82 -4.50
CA ALA A 168 7.54 -16.01 -4.46
C ALA A 168 7.91 -15.46 -5.85
N SER A 169 7.76 -16.27 -6.90
CA SER A 169 8.03 -15.84 -8.28
C SER A 169 7.05 -14.79 -8.78
N ASP A 170 5.76 -14.94 -8.47
CA ASP A 170 4.74 -13.95 -8.85
C ASP A 170 4.94 -12.65 -8.07
N PHE A 171 5.29 -12.74 -6.78
CA PHE A 171 5.61 -11.57 -5.97
C PHE A 171 6.81 -10.80 -6.52
N GLU A 172 7.90 -11.48 -6.84
CA GLU A 172 9.08 -10.82 -7.44
C GLU A 172 8.77 -10.19 -8.80
N ARG A 173 7.94 -10.84 -9.63
CA ARG A 173 7.55 -10.31 -10.94
C ARG A 173 6.60 -9.11 -10.86
N CYS A 174 5.62 -9.16 -9.96
CA CYS A 174 4.55 -8.16 -9.89
C CYS A 174 4.91 -6.96 -9.03
N SER A 175 5.91 -7.09 -8.16
CA SER A 175 6.29 -6.02 -7.26
C SER A 175 7.40 -5.13 -7.81
N GLN A 176 7.31 -3.87 -7.44
CA GLN A 176 8.21 -2.82 -7.88
C GLN A 176 8.59 -1.91 -6.71
N PRO A 177 9.69 -1.14 -6.85
CA PRO A 177 9.97 0.00 -5.99
C PRO A 177 8.78 0.96 -5.92
N PHE A 178 8.47 1.48 -4.74
CA PHE A 178 7.44 2.49 -4.51
C PHE A 178 7.83 3.89 -5.01
N GLY A 179 9.12 4.19 -5.19
CA GLY A 179 9.66 5.51 -5.48
C GLY A 179 9.26 6.09 -6.84
N PRO A 180 10.11 6.93 -7.46
CA PRO A 180 9.76 7.71 -8.65
C PRO A 180 9.11 6.92 -9.79
N SER A 181 9.44 5.65 -9.96
CA SER A 181 8.85 4.76 -10.97
C SER A 181 7.36 4.51 -10.78
N LEU A 182 6.88 4.42 -9.53
CA LEU A 182 5.47 4.14 -9.23
C LEU A 182 4.64 5.43 -9.07
N VAL A 183 5.25 6.47 -8.51
CA VAL A 183 4.59 7.77 -8.25
C VAL A 183 4.78 8.75 -9.42
N GLY A 184 5.50 8.33 -10.48
CA GLY A 184 5.77 9.14 -11.65
C GLY A 184 6.63 10.38 -11.35
N ALA A 185 7.46 10.37 -10.30
CA ALA A 185 8.32 11.51 -9.96
C ALA A 185 9.54 11.62 -10.93
N GLY A 186 9.28 11.57 -12.23
CA GLY A 186 10.13 12.14 -13.26
C GLY A 186 9.65 13.55 -13.55
N SER A 187 10.58 14.47 -13.73
CA SER A 187 10.38 15.88 -14.08
C SER A 187 9.43 16.04 -15.26
N ASP A 188 8.16 16.26 -14.99
CA ASP A 188 7.25 16.90 -15.92
C ASP A 188 6.67 18.10 -15.19
N ALA A 189 6.85 19.29 -15.76
CA ALA A 189 6.16 20.47 -15.28
C ALA A 189 4.67 20.13 -15.40
N GLY A 190 4.00 19.95 -14.26
CA GLY A 190 2.58 19.65 -14.23
C GLY A 190 1.81 20.63 -15.13
N PRO A 191 0.59 20.27 -15.58
CA PRO A 191 -0.19 21.17 -16.43
C PRO A 191 -0.19 22.56 -15.81
N GLU A 192 0.10 23.61 -16.59
CA GLU A 192 0.10 25.00 -16.13
C GLU A 192 -1.15 25.23 -15.30
N VAL A 193 -0.98 25.25 -13.98
CA VAL A 193 -2.06 25.60 -13.06
C VAL A 193 -2.33 27.06 -13.41
N PRO A 194 -3.54 27.45 -13.86
CA PRO A 194 -3.83 28.86 -14.01
C PRO A 194 -3.56 29.49 -12.66
N ALA A 195 -2.63 30.44 -12.63
CA ALA A 195 -2.29 31.16 -11.42
C ALA A 195 -3.60 31.63 -10.79
N PHE A 196 -3.86 31.24 -9.54
CA PHE A 196 -4.93 31.84 -8.77
C PHE A 196 -4.58 33.32 -8.66
N GLU A 197 -5.16 34.14 -9.54
CA GLU A 197 -5.07 35.58 -9.38
C GLU A 197 -5.77 35.92 -8.06
N PRO A 198 -5.07 36.61 -7.14
CA PRO A 198 -5.69 37.04 -5.91
C PRO A 198 -6.87 37.94 -6.27
N LEU A 199 -8.05 37.58 -5.77
CA LEU A 199 -9.23 38.43 -5.87
C LEU A 199 -8.85 39.80 -5.30
N SER A 200 -8.82 40.80 -6.18
CA SER A 200 -8.63 42.18 -5.79
C SER A 200 -9.83 42.59 -4.94
N VAL A 201 -9.57 42.92 -3.68
CA VAL A 201 -10.54 43.49 -2.73
C VAL A 201 -10.72 44.98 -3.04
#